data_AF-A0A6Y1UFT3-F1
#
_entry.id   AF-A0A6Y1UFT3-F1
#
_cell.length_a   1.000
_cell.length_b   1.000
_cell.length_c   1.000
_cell.angle_alpha   90.00
_cell.angle_beta   90.00
_cell.angle_gamma   90.00
#
_symmetry.space_group_name_H-M   'P 1'
#
loop_
_entity.id
_entity.type
_entity.pdbx_description
1 polymer ?
#
loop_
_entity_poly.entity_id
_entity_poly.type
_entity_poly.pdbx_seq_one_letter_code
_entity_poly.pdbx_strand_id
1 'polypeptide(L)' 'MKGAREMAQFKLRIPDELLKELKQSAAKNMRSVNAEILIILQKAIFSA' A
#
# COMPACT_ATOMS: atom_id res chain seq x y z
N MET A 1 -5.17 -11.11 2.02
CA MET A 1 -5.41 -10.84 3.45
C MET A 1 -6.74 -11.47 3.84
N LYS A 2 -6.78 -12.33 4.88
CA LYS A 2 -8.06 -12.79 5.45
C LYS A 2 -8.80 -11.56 6.00
N GLY A 3 -10.11 -11.44 5.76
CA GLY A 3 -10.93 -10.30 6.24
C GLY A 3 -11.01 -9.09 5.30
N ALA A 4 -10.40 -9.11 4.11
CA ALA A 4 -10.42 -7.95 3.20
C ALA A 4 -11.84 -7.50 2.77
N ARG A 5 -12.85 -8.37 2.88
CA ARG A 5 -14.27 -8.04 2.62
C ARG A 5 -14.92 -7.18 3.71
N GLU A 6 -14.40 -7.22 4.93
CA GLU A 6 -14.95 -6.51 6.09
C GLU A 6 -14.25 -5.16 6.34
N MET A 7 -13.18 -4.87 5.58
CA MET A 7 -12.41 -3.65 5.70
C MET A 7 -13.02 -2.53 4.86
N ALA A 8 -13.09 -1.32 5.41
CA ALA A 8 -13.53 -0.14 4.69
C ALA A 8 -12.66 0.10 3.46
N GLN A 9 -13.28 0.24 2.29
CA GLN A 9 -12.56 0.57 1.06
C GLN A 9 -12.18 2.05 1.08
N PHE A 10 -10.89 2.33 0.89
CA PHE A 10 -10.38 3.69 0.77
C PHE A 10 -9.93 3.94 -0.67
N LYS A 11 -10.56 4.92 -1.34
CA LYS A 11 -10.17 5.33 -2.69
C LYS A 11 -9.20 6.50 -2.60
N LEU A 12 -7.94 6.24 -2.93
CA LEU A 12 -6.90 7.26 -2.94
C LEU A 12 -6.68 7.77 -4.37
N ARG A 13 -6.57 9.09 -4.53
CA ARG A 13 -6.06 9.72 -5.76
C ARG A 13 -4.59 10.03 -5.55
N ILE A 14 -3.72 9.47 -6.39
CA ILE A 14 -2.28 9.72 -6.36
C ILE A 14 -1.78 10.05 -7.77
N PRO A 15 -0.66 10.79 -7.88
CA PRO A 15 0.04 10.97 -9.14
C PRO A 15 0.45 9.62 -9.75
N ASP A 16 0.42 9.53 -11.09
CA ASP A 16 0.73 8.29 -11.81
C ASP A 16 2.16 7.78 -11.55
N GLU A 17 3.11 8.71 -11.39
CA GLU A 17 4.49 8.40 -11.05
C GLU A 17 4.58 7.67 -9.71
N LEU A 18 3.87 8.16 -8.69
CA LEU A 18 3.83 7.53 -7.39
C LEU A 18 3.18 6.13 -7.46
N LEU A 19 2.12 5.97 -8.26
CA LEU A 19 1.51 4.66 -8.46
C LEU A 19 2.48 3.67 -9.12
N LYS A 20 3.31 4.13 -10.06
CA LYS A 20 4.32 3.31 -10.74
C LYS A 20 5.37 2.83 -9.75
N GLU A 21 5.91 3.72 -8.93
CA GLU A 21 6.90 3.38 -7.89
C GLU A 21 6.32 2.41 -6.86
N LEU A 22 5.08 2.63 -6.41
CA LEU A 22 4.39 1.72 -5.48
C LEU A 22 4.19 0.32 -6.08
N LYS A 23 3.85 0.22 -7.37
CA LYS A 23 3.73 -1.07 -8.06
C LYS A 23 5.07 -1.79 -8.15
N GLN A 24 6.15 -1.08 -8.45
CA GLN A 24 7.49 -1.65 -8.51
C GLN A 24 7.97 -2.13 -7.14
N SER A 25 7.78 -1.32 -6.08
CA SER A 25 8.11 -1.71 -4.71
C SER A 25 7.31 -2.93 -4.26
N ALA A 26 5.99 -2.93 -4.54
CA ALA A 26 5.12 -4.06 -4.19
C ALA A 26 5.56 -5.35 -4.89
N ALA A 27 5.91 -5.28 -6.18
CA ALA A 27 6.41 -6.42 -6.94
C ALA A 27 7.75 -6.95 -6.38
N LYS A 28 8.69 -6.05 -6.07
CA LYS A 28 9.98 -6.40 -5.45
C LYS A 28 9.81 -7.10 -4.09
N ASN A 29 8.79 -6.71 -3.32
CA ASN A 29 8.52 -7.25 -2.00
C ASN A 29 7.56 -8.45 -2.00
N MET A 30 7.12 -8.94 -3.17
CA MET A 30 6.13 -10.02 -3.33
C MET A 30 4.81 -9.75 -2.58
N ARG A 31 4.32 -8.52 -2.64
CA ARG A 31 3.07 -8.09 -1.97
C ARG A 31 2.13 -7.39 -2.95
N SER A 32 0.85 -7.34 -2.60
CA SER A 32 -0.10 -6.46 -3.29
C SER A 32 0.24 -4.99 -3.02
N VAL A 33 -0.09 -4.11 -3.96
CA VAL A 33 0.08 -2.64 -3.80
C VAL A 33 -0.59 -2.14 -2.52
N ASN A 34 -1.78 -2.65 -2.19
CA ASN A 34 -2.47 -2.28 -0.95
C ASN A 34 -1.67 -2.64 0.31
N ALA A 35 -1.13 -3.86 0.37
CA ALA A 35 -0.29 -4.30 1.48
C ALA A 35 1.00 -3.48 1.58
N GLU A 36 1.61 -3.11 0.46
CA GLU A 36 2.81 -2.28 0.42
C GLU A 36 2.52 -0.87 0.96
N ILE A 37 1.41 -0.24 0.53
CA ILE A 37 0.98 1.06 1.03
C ILE A 37 0.82 1.03 2.55
N LEU A 38 0.14 0.00 3.09
CA LEU A 38 -0.06 -0.13 4.54
C LEU A 38 1.26 -0.26 5.29
N ILE A 39 2.23 -1.04 4.78
CA ILE A 39 3.55 -1.18 5.40
C ILE A 39 4.32 0.14 5.37
N ILE A 40 4.29 0.87 4.24
CA ILE A 40 4.96 2.18 4.12
C ILE A 40 4.35 3.17 5.11
N LEU A 41 3.01 3.25 5.18
CA LEU A 41 2.31 4.13 6.12
C LEU A 41 2.58 3.73 7.57
N GLN A 42 2.58 2.44 7.89
CA GLN A 42 2.86 1.95 9.23
C GLN A 42 4.30 2.31 9.65
N LYS A 43 5.28 2.17 8.75
CA LYS A 43 6.65 2.62 9.01
C LYS A 43 6.71 4.15 9.21
N ALA A 44 6.05 4.92 8.36
CA ALA A 44 6.09 6.38 8.43
C ALA A 44 5.44 6.93 9.72
N ILE A 45 4.38 6.28 10.21
CA ILE A 45 3.63 6.74 11.40
C ILE A 45 4.21 6.19 12.71
N PHE A 46 4.62 4.91 12.74
CA PHE A 46 4.98 4.21 13.99
C PHE A 46 6.49 4.00 14.17
N SER A 47 7.33 4.39 13.21
CA SER A 47 8.80 4.45 13.40
C SER A 47 9.29 5.84 13.80
N ALA A 48 8.42 6.65 14.41
CA ALA A 48 8.76 7.90 15.08
C ALA A 48 9.08 7.66 16.56
#